data_AF-A0A916DB38-F1
#
_entry.id   AF-A0A916DB38-F1
#
_cell.length_a   1.000
_cell.length_b   1.000
_cell.length_c   1.000
_cell.angle_alpha   90.00
_cell.angle_beta   90.00
_cell.angle_gamma   90.00
#
_symmetry.space_group_name_H-M   'P 1'
#
loop_
_entity.id
_entity.type
_entity.pdbx_description
1 polymer ?
#
loop_
_entity_poly.entity_id
_entity_poly.type
_entity_poly.pdbx_seq_one_letter_code
_entity_poly.pdbx_strand_id
1 'polypeptide(L)'
;MLMRFLLTVCSMLLLSAASTQAQVQRAYVSALSGDDANAATNCAATAPCRWFAGAISVVASGGEIVAMDSGAYGALAITKSISIVAAPGVYAGITVFSGSGVSIATAGVRVALRGLTINGLGGSNGVNMSDGSSLVIDRCYFSNFTDGVYFTAAGKLRVVDSIFNGNGYGIQARGGTTTITRSSFFENSYGAYVAATAGETVVDVEKSVVSGSAASGFYVSAGSGATARLMVTESSVTGNVNGVFAYALSGGTVSTTVSNSTLSHNTNALRVDGGAVMVVSGNTVTRNSMGMVNFGSTLKSAGNNSVQENVGNVSGAITNFDTM
;
A
#
# COMPACT_ATOMS: atom_id res chain seq x y z
N MET A 1 21.00 -47.20 -71.43
CA MET A 1 21.73 -45.95 -71.72
C MET A 1 21.01 -44.84 -70.96
N LEU A 2 21.65 -44.35 -69.88
CA LEU A 2 21.51 -43.06 -69.16
C LEU A 2 20.08 -42.59 -68.80
N MET A 3 19.63 -42.54 -67.53
CA MET A 3 20.06 -41.74 -66.35
C MET A 3 19.82 -40.23 -66.49
N ARG A 4 19.10 -39.64 -65.50
CA ARG A 4 18.93 -38.20 -65.09
C ARG A 4 17.55 -37.59 -65.39
N PHE A 5 16.85 -36.82 -64.54
CA PHE A 5 17.20 -36.06 -63.33
C PHE A 5 15.92 -35.90 -62.46
N LEU A 6 16.07 -36.06 -61.13
CA LEU A 6 15.07 -35.80 -60.08
C LEU A 6 14.68 -34.31 -60.01
N LEU A 7 13.43 -34.01 -59.68
CA LEU A 7 13.06 -32.91 -58.77
C LEU A 7 11.62 -33.08 -58.28
N THR A 8 11.45 -33.87 -57.22
CA THR A 8 10.20 -34.00 -56.47
C THR A 8 10.08 -32.79 -55.55
N VAL A 9 9.12 -31.90 -55.83
CA VAL A 9 8.78 -30.77 -54.96
C VAL A 9 8.04 -31.33 -53.73
N CYS A 10 8.78 -31.56 -52.65
CA CYS A 10 8.20 -31.89 -51.35
C CYS A 10 8.05 -30.58 -50.56
N SER A 11 6.91 -29.91 -50.69
CA SER A 11 6.53 -28.81 -49.78
C SER A 11 6.23 -29.40 -48.41
N MET A 12 7.24 -29.45 -47.54
CA MET A 12 7.06 -29.65 -46.11
C MET A 12 6.39 -28.39 -45.54
N LEU A 13 5.07 -28.45 -45.37
CA LEU A 13 4.35 -27.57 -44.44
C LEU A 13 4.83 -27.95 -43.03
N LEU A 14 5.81 -27.23 -42.51
CA LEU A 14 6.18 -27.25 -41.10
C LEU A 14 5.03 -26.64 -40.31
N LEU A 15 4.06 -27.46 -39.89
CA LEU A 15 3.14 -27.12 -38.82
C LEU A 15 3.98 -26.99 -37.54
N SER A 16 4.39 -25.76 -37.22
CA SER A 16 4.89 -25.43 -35.90
C SER A 16 3.73 -25.65 -34.92
N ALA A 17 3.73 -26.81 -34.27
CA ALA A 17 2.91 -27.04 -33.09
C ALA A 17 3.37 -26.03 -32.03
N ALA A 18 2.72 -24.87 -31.97
CA ALA A 18 2.82 -24.00 -30.82
C ALA A 18 2.30 -24.84 -29.65
N SER A 19 3.21 -25.31 -28.79
CA SER A 19 2.85 -25.90 -27.52
C SER A 19 2.12 -24.83 -26.73
N THR A 20 0.79 -24.86 -26.75
CA THR A 20 -0.04 -24.11 -25.82
C THR A 20 0.21 -24.71 -24.44
N GLN A 21 1.24 -24.21 -23.77
CA GLN A 21 1.52 -24.58 -22.39
C GLN A 21 0.33 -24.13 -21.54
N ALA A 22 -0.36 -25.11 -20.95
CA ALA A 22 -1.43 -24.83 -20.00
C ALA A 22 -0.83 -24.04 -18.83
N GLN A 23 -1.42 -22.88 -18.55
CA GLN A 23 -0.99 -22.06 -17.42
C GLN A 23 -1.16 -22.85 -16.12
N VAL A 24 -0.17 -22.77 -15.24
CA VAL A 24 -0.17 -23.50 -13.97
C VAL A 24 -0.79 -22.68 -12.85
N GLN A 25 -1.42 -23.35 -11.89
CA GLN A 25 -1.99 -22.68 -10.72
C GLN A 25 -0.91 -22.20 -9.74
N ARG A 26 0.27 -22.82 -9.76
CA ARG A 26 1.41 -22.44 -8.93
C ARG A 26 2.70 -22.49 -9.72
N ALA A 27 3.48 -21.41 -9.64
CA ALA A 27 4.83 -21.30 -10.17
C ALA A 27 5.81 -20.93 -9.06
N TYR A 28 7.10 -21.17 -9.27
CA TYR A 28 8.13 -20.98 -8.26
C TYR A 28 9.28 -20.13 -8.78
N VAL A 29 9.87 -19.32 -7.90
CA VAL A 29 11.10 -18.59 -8.18
C VAL A 29 12.18 -18.89 -7.14
N SER A 30 13.43 -18.86 -7.59
CA SER A 30 14.61 -19.15 -6.76
C SER A 30 15.77 -18.27 -7.21
N ALA A 31 16.34 -17.49 -6.29
CA ALA A 31 17.54 -16.71 -6.56
C ALA A 31 18.80 -17.60 -6.62
N LEU A 32 18.78 -18.75 -5.95
CA LEU A 32 19.91 -19.69 -5.89
C LEU A 32 20.01 -20.59 -7.12
N SER A 33 18.89 -21.15 -7.56
CA SER A 33 18.82 -22.23 -8.56
C SER A 33 17.89 -21.93 -9.75
N GLY A 34 17.23 -20.76 -9.75
CA GLY A 34 16.28 -20.41 -10.78
C GLY A 34 16.92 -20.01 -12.11
N ASP A 35 16.24 -20.40 -13.19
CA ASP A 35 16.54 -20.03 -14.57
C ASP A 35 15.22 -19.73 -15.28
N ASP A 36 15.10 -18.56 -15.91
CA ASP A 36 13.87 -18.18 -16.63
C ASP A 36 13.61 -19.05 -17.87
N ALA A 37 14.61 -19.79 -18.37
CA ALA A 37 14.38 -20.84 -19.36
C ALA A 37 13.39 -21.92 -18.88
N ASN A 38 13.27 -22.10 -17.55
CA ASN A 38 12.30 -23.02 -16.95
C ASN A 38 10.84 -22.58 -17.11
N ALA A 39 10.58 -21.39 -17.67
CA ALA A 39 9.23 -21.04 -18.13
C ALA A 39 8.72 -22.06 -19.18
N ALA A 40 9.62 -22.68 -19.96
CA ALA A 40 9.25 -23.75 -20.89
C ALA A 40 8.64 -24.99 -20.20
N THR A 41 8.89 -25.16 -18.90
CA THR A 41 8.37 -26.24 -18.05
C THR A 41 7.55 -25.71 -16.87
N ASN A 42 6.97 -24.51 -17.02
CA ASN A 42 6.06 -23.86 -16.08
C ASN A 42 6.67 -23.45 -14.72
N CYS A 43 7.98 -23.21 -14.63
CA CYS A 43 8.66 -22.79 -13.40
C CYS A 43 8.30 -23.69 -12.19
N ALA A 44 8.36 -25.01 -12.37
CA ALA A 44 8.03 -25.98 -11.32
C ALA A 44 8.99 -25.88 -10.12
N ALA A 45 8.61 -26.41 -8.96
CA ALA A 45 9.47 -26.34 -7.75
C ALA A 45 10.86 -26.97 -7.95
N THR A 46 10.99 -27.99 -8.81
CA THR A 46 12.26 -28.64 -9.16
C THR A 46 13.02 -27.94 -10.29
N ALA A 47 12.38 -26.98 -10.97
CA ALA A 47 12.95 -26.17 -12.05
C ALA A 47 12.34 -24.76 -11.96
N PRO A 48 12.67 -23.98 -10.91
CA PRO A 48 12.06 -22.67 -10.67
C PRO A 48 12.57 -21.63 -11.67
N CYS A 49 11.79 -20.58 -11.88
CA CYS A 49 12.25 -19.42 -12.64
C CYS A 49 13.17 -18.53 -11.79
N ARG A 50 14.00 -17.70 -12.43
CA ARG A 50 14.90 -16.80 -11.70
C ARG A 50 14.14 -15.58 -11.18
N TRP A 51 13.33 -14.98 -12.04
CA TRP A 51 12.64 -13.72 -11.76
C TRP A 51 11.13 -13.91 -11.64
N PHE A 52 10.46 -13.05 -10.87
CA PHE A 52 8.99 -13.03 -10.81
C PHE A 52 8.37 -12.86 -12.20
N ALA A 53 9.01 -12.06 -13.07
CA ALA A 53 8.55 -11.85 -14.45
C ALA A 53 8.45 -13.16 -15.25
N GLY A 54 9.45 -14.04 -15.12
CA GLY A 54 9.42 -15.37 -15.74
C GLY A 54 8.24 -16.20 -15.25
N ALA A 55 8.05 -16.29 -13.93
CA ALA A 55 6.93 -17.02 -13.32
C ALA A 55 5.55 -16.42 -13.66
N ILE A 56 5.44 -15.10 -13.79
CA ILE A 56 4.20 -14.43 -14.21
C ILE A 56 3.78 -14.87 -15.60
N SER A 57 4.71 -15.16 -16.51
CA SER A 57 4.36 -15.56 -17.88
C SER A 57 3.59 -16.89 -17.94
N VAL A 58 3.87 -17.81 -17.01
CA VAL A 58 3.32 -19.18 -17.00
C VAL A 58 2.19 -19.42 -15.99
N VAL A 59 2.09 -18.58 -14.95
CA VAL A 59 1.03 -18.74 -13.93
C VAL A 59 -0.33 -18.33 -14.48
N ALA A 60 -1.37 -19.07 -14.13
CA ALA A 60 -2.75 -18.76 -14.49
C ALA A 60 -3.29 -17.54 -13.72
N SER A 61 -4.29 -16.87 -14.29
CA SER A 61 -5.07 -15.89 -13.51
C SER A 61 -5.76 -16.62 -12.33
N GLY A 62 -5.66 -16.05 -11.14
CA GLY A 62 -6.04 -16.65 -9.87
C GLY A 62 -4.93 -17.53 -9.24
N GLY A 63 -3.77 -17.67 -9.89
CA GLY A 63 -2.67 -18.51 -9.41
C GLY A 63 -1.73 -17.84 -8.41
N GLU A 64 -0.70 -18.58 -8.01
CA GLU A 64 0.27 -18.21 -6.98
C GLU A 64 1.72 -18.36 -7.48
N ILE A 65 2.57 -17.41 -7.13
CA ILE A 65 4.03 -17.48 -7.33
C ILE A 65 4.70 -17.50 -5.97
N VAL A 66 5.56 -18.50 -5.74
CA VAL A 66 6.26 -18.69 -4.46
C VAL A 66 7.76 -18.43 -4.64
N ALA A 67 8.31 -17.48 -3.87
CA ALA A 67 9.75 -17.32 -3.73
C ALA A 67 10.29 -18.33 -2.69
N MET A 68 11.12 -19.25 -3.18
CA MET A 68 11.57 -20.42 -2.41
C MET A 68 12.79 -20.15 -1.54
N ASP A 69 13.61 -19.16 -1.88
CA ASP A 69 14.84 -18.83 -1.17
C ASP A 69 15.11 -17.32 -1.11
N SER A 70 16.04 -16.94 -0.23
CA SER A 70 16.38 -15.54 -0.01
C SER A 70 17.17 -14.97 -1.19
N GLY A 71 16.71 -13.83 -1.72
CA GLY A 71 17.40 -13.14 -2.80
C GLY A 71 16.61 -11.97 -3.38
N ALA A 72 17.14 -11.40 -4.46
CA ALA A 72 16.50 -10.33 -5.21
C ALA A 72 15.71 -10.91 -6.39
N TYR A 73 14.47 -10.43 -6.55
CA TYR A 73 13.51 -10.96 -7.53
C TYR A 73 12.96 -9.92 -8.53
N GLY A 74 13.49 -8.70 -8.47
CA GLY A 74 13.27 -7.67 -9.48
C GLY A 74 11.89 -7.00 -9.42
N ALA A 75 11.80 -5.82 -10.04
CA ALA A 75 10.54 -5.11 -10.21
C ALA A 75 9.62 -5.82 -11.21
N LEU A 76 8.31 -5.61 -11.09
CA LEU A 76 7.33 -6.31 -11.93
C LEU A 76 6.07 -5.49 -12.22
N ALA A 77 5.46 -5.79 -13.37
CA ALA A 77 4.13 -5.33 -13.74
C ALA A 77 3.15 -6.51 -13.66
N ILE A 78 2.08 -6.36 -12.88
CA ILE A 78 1.08 -7.41 -12.68
C ILE A 78 -0.18 -7.03 -13.47
N THR A 79 -0.48 -7.82 -14.49
CA THR A 79 -1.61 -7.60 -15.41
C THR A 79 -2.73 -8.63 -15.27
N LYS A 80 -2.61 -9.55 -14.31
CA LYS A 80 -3.61 -10.59 -14.02
C LYS A 80 -3.69 -10.84 -12.53
N SER A 81 -4.80 -11.42 -12.09
CA SER A 81 -5.01 -11.72 -10.68
C SER A 81 -4.03 -12.80 -10.22
N ILE A 82 -3.15 -12.51 -9.28
CA ILE A 82 -2.17 -13.48 -8.76
C ILE A 82 -1.83 -13.17 -7.30
N SER A 83 -1.30 -14.17 -6.60
CA SER A 83 -0.61 -13.99 -5.32
C SER A 83 0.89 -14.17 -5.51
N ILE A 84 1.70 -13.31 -4.90
CA ILE A 84 3.15 -13.46 -4.80
C ILE A 84 3.51 -13.58 -3.33
N VAL A 85 4.18 -14.68 -2.98
CA VAL A 85 4.39 -15.08 -1.59
C VAL A 85 5.86 -15.44 -1.39
N ALA A 86 6.50 -14.82 -0.40
CA ALA A 86 7.75 -15.33 0.15
C ALA A 86 7.47 -16.54 1.05
N ALA A 87 8.22 -17.63 0.88
CA ALA A 87 8.17 -18.73 1.83
C ALA A 87 8.53 -18.23 3.26
N PRO A 88 8.01 -18.84 4.33
CA PRO A 88 8.35 -18.43 5.68
C PRO A 88 9.87 -18.42 5.93
N GLY A 89 10.38 -17.31 6.47
CA GLY A 89 11.82 -17.13 6.74
C GLY A 89 12.66 -16.73 5.52
N VAL A 90 12.05 -16.60 4.34
CA VAL A 90 12.73 -16.15 3.12
C VAL A 90 12.70 -14.63 2.99
N TYR A 91 13.85 -14.05 2.67
CA TYR A 91 13.96 -12.66 2.23
C TYR A 91 13.68 -12.57 0.72
N ALA A 92 12.47 -12.21 0.32
CA ALA A 92 12.14 -11.95 -1.09
C ALA A 92 12.23 -10.45 -1.38
N GLY A 93 13.40 -10.01 -1.87
CA GLY A 93 13.74 -8.61 -2.08
C GLY A 93 13.35 -8.07 -3.45
N ILE A 94 12.81 -6.85 -3.48
CA ILE A 94 12.63 -6.03 -4.68
C ILE A 94 13.35 -4.69 -4.46
N THR A 95 14.53 -4.55 -5.06
CA THR A 95 15.29 -3.29 -5.07
C THR A 95 14.86 -2.45 -6.26
N VAL A 96 14.48 -1.19 -6.01
CA VAL A 96 13.93 -0.28 -7.03
C VAL A 96 14.85 0.92 -7.21
N PHE A 97 15.50 0.99 -8.37
CA PHE A 97 16.44 2.07 -8.71
C PHE A 97 15.75 3.28 -9.35
N SER A 98 14.59 3.08 -9.97
CA SER A 98 13.75 4.13 -10.56
C SER A 98 12.32 3.63 -10.74
N GLY A 99 11.35 4.54 -10.86
CA GLY A 99 9.96 4.18 -11.12
C GLY A 99 9.30 3.42 -9.95
N SER A 100 8.53 2.39 -10.27
CA SER A 100 7.77 1.60 -9.28
C SER A 100 8.30 0.17 -9.18
N GLY A 101 8.38 -0.38 -7.97
CA GLY A 101 8.77 -1.79 -7.76
C GLY A 101 7.71 -2.77 -8.23
N VAL A 102 6.45 -2.52 -7.90
CA VAL A 102 5.30 -3.28 -8.41
C VAL A 102 4.31 -2.32 -9.04
N SER A 103 3.94 -2.57 -10.30
CA SER A 103 2.92 -1.78 -11.01
C SER A 103 1.66 -2.60 -11.27
N ILE A 104 0.49 -2.05 -10.94
CA ILE A 104 -0.82 -2.65 -11.17
C ILE A 104 -1.72 -1.59 -11.81
N ALA A 105 -1.95 -1.72 -13.11
CA ALA A 105 -2.72 -0.76 -13.91
C ALA A 105 -3.79 -1.45 -14.77
N THR A 106 -4.19 -2.67 -14.40
CA THR A 106 -5.15 -3.45 -15.16
C THR A 106 -6.47 -3.52 -14.40
N ALA A 107 -7.55 -3.07 -15.05
CA ALA A 107 -8.89 -3.15 -14.49
C ALA A 107 -9.26 -4.59 -14.08
N GLY A 108 -10.01 -4.71 -12.98
CA GLY A 108 -10.57 -5.99 -12.55
C GLY A 108 -9.61 -6.97 -11.86
N VAL A 109 -8.29 -6.70 -11.85
CA VAL A 109 -7.34 -7.66 -11.24
C VAL A 109 -7.37 -7.64 -9.72
N ARG A 110 -7.09 -8.80 -9.13
CA ARG A 110 -6.96 -8.99 -7.68
C ARG A 110 -5.57 -9.51 -7.37
N VAL A 111 -4.80 -8.75 -6.60
CA VAL A 111 -3.39 -9.06 -6.31
C VAL A 111 -3.19 -9.24 -4.82
N ALA A 112 -2.34 -10.18 -4.43
CA ALA A 112 -1.85 -10.30 -3.06
C ALA A 112 -0.31 -10.37 -3.04
N LEU A 113 0.32 -9.56 -2.21
CA LEU A 113 1.75 -9.55 -1.95
C LEU A 113 1.97 -9.94 -0.49
N ARG A 114 2.79 -10.97 -0.25
CA ARG A 114 3.01 -11.50 1.10
C ARG A 114 4.48 -11.74 1.41
N GLY A 115 4.97 -11.22 2.53
CA GLY A 115 6.33 -11.48 2.99
C GLY A 115 7.43 -10.82 2.16
N LEU A 116 7.09 -9.82 1.33
CA LEU A 116 8.05 -9.18 0.43
C LEU A 116 8.77 -8.02 1.13
N THR A 117 10.06 -7.87 0.87
CA THR A 117 10.83 -6.69 1.24
C THR A 117 11.07 -5.84 -0.01
N ILE A 118 10.57 -4.62 -0.02
CA ILE A 118 10.62 -3.71 -1.18
C ILE A 118 11.36 -2.46 -0.73
N ASN A 119 12.47 -2.12 -1.40
CA ASN A 119 13.35 -1.03 -1.00
C ASN A 119 13.73 -0.11 -2.17
N GLY A 120 13.63 1.19 -1.94
CA GLY A 120 14.00 2.22 -2.91
C GLY A 120 15.47 2.61 -2.82
N LEU A 121 16.12 2.77 -3.97
CA LEU A 121 17.45 3.35 -4.17
C LEU A 121 17.40 4.39 -5.31
N GLY A 122 16.35 5.22 -5.30
CA GLY A 122 15.98 6.13 -6.40
C GLY A 122 14.61 5.83 -7.01
N GLY A 123 14.00 4.70 -6.62
CA GLY A 123 12.60 4.38 -6.92
C GLY A 123 11.62 5.38 -6.29
N SER A 124 10.56 5.70 -7.04
CA SER A 124 9.49 6.58 -6.56
C SER A 124 8.50 5.81 -5.70
N ASN A 125 8.05 4.63 -6.15
CA ASN A 125 7.00 3.87 -5.49
C ASN A 125 7.44 2.44 -5.17
N GLY A 126 7.09 1.94 -3.98
CA GLY A 126 7.19 0.51 -3.68
C GLY A 126 6.15 -0.27 -4.49
N VAL A 127 4.88 0.08 -4.31
CA VAL A 127 3.76 -0.37 -5.15
C VAL A 127 3.03 0.84 -5.72
N ASN A 128 2.73 0.81 -7.01
CA ASN A 128 1.82 1.74 -7.66
C ASN A 128 0.61 0.97 -8.20
N MET A 129 -0.57 1.24 -7.63
CA MET A 129 -1.84 0.67 -8.11
C MET A 129 -2.76 1.78 -8.59
N SER A 130 -2.81 1.95 -9.91
CA SER A 130 -3.64 2.95 -10.57
C SER A 130 -4.96 2.40 -11.08
N ASP A 131 -5.07 1.08 -11.21
CA ASP A 131 -6.33 0.38 -11.53
C ASP A 131 -6.30 -1.05 -10.95
N GLY A 132 -7.47 -1.68 -10.88
CA GLY A 132 -7.69 -3.04 -10.38
C GLY A 132 -8.74 -3.08 -9.27
N SER A 133 -9.24 -4.28 -8.98
CA SER A 133 -10.32 -4.47 -8.01
C SER A 133 -9.82 -4.53 -6.56
N SER A 134 -8.68 -5.20 -6.31
CA SER A 134 -8.14 -5.29 -4.96
C SER A 134 -6.64 -5.57 -4.90
N LEU A 135 -5.97 -4.97 -3.92
CA LEU A 135 -4.61 -5.29 -3.52
C LEU A 135 -4.56 -5.65 -2.04
N VAL A 136 -3.94 -6.80 -1.73
CA VAL A 136 -3.61 -7.21 -0.37
C VAL A 136 -2.11 -7.10 -0.18
N ILE A 137 -1.71 -6.42 0.89
CA ILE A 137 -0.34 -6.34 1.38
C ILE A 137 -0.33 -6.97 2.78
N ASP A 138 0.42 -8.05 2.94
CA ASP A 138 0.43 -8.85 4.17
C ASP A 138 1.87 -9.19 4.56
N ARG A 139 2.32 -8.74 5.74
CA ARG A 139 3.69 -8.98 6.22
C ARG A 139 4.77 -8.50 5.24
N CYS A 140 4.54 -7.37 4.60
CA CYS A 140 5.53 -6.76 3.70
C CYS A 140 6.30 -5.64 4.41
N TYR A 141 7.47 -5.33 3.90
CA TYR A 141 8.33 -4.24 4.36
C TYR A 141 8.61 -3.27 3.22
N PHE A 142 8.35 -1.97 3.42
CA PHE A 142 8.56 -0.90 2.45
C PHE A 142 9.49 0.16 3.01
N SER A 143 10.56 0.49 2.29
CA SER A 143 11.48 1.55 2.74
C SER A 143 12.12 2.38 1.64
N ASN A 144 12.45 3.63 1.97
CA ASN A 144 13.24 4.57 1.16
C ASN A 144 12.58 4.95 -0.17
N PHE A 145 11.26 5.08 -0.20
CA PHE A 145 10.50 5.55 -1.35
C PHE A 145 9.98 6.98 -1.18
N THR A 146 9.60 7.62 -2.29
CA THR A 146 8.65 8.74 -2.20
C THR A 146 7.32 8.23 -1.65
N ASP A 147 6.80 7.13 -2.18
CA ASP A 147 5.57 6.49 -1.73
C ASP A 147 5.82 4.99 -1.50
N GLY A 148 5.66 4.50 -0.26
CA GLY A 148 5.70 3.06 0.00
C GLY A 148 4.63 2.35 -0.83
N VAL A 149 3.39 2.87 -0.76
CA VAL A 149 2.29 2.51 -1.66
C VAL A 149 1.62 3.77 -2.19
N TYR A 150 1.57 3.90 -3.51
CA TYR A 150 0.78 4.89 -4.22
C TYR A 150 -0.49 4.23 -4.77
N PHE A 151 -1.64 4.57 -4.19
CA PHE A 151 -2.93 3.94 -4.49
C PHE A 151 -3.91 4.97 -5.04
N THR A 152 -4.19 4.92 -6.34
CA THR A 152 -5.14 5.83 -7.01
C THR A 152 -6.34 5.09 -7.61
N ALA A 153 -6.35 3.76 -7.57
CA ALA A 153 -7.45 2.94 -8.05
C ALA A 153 -8.75 3.15 -7.25
N ALA A 154 -9.90 2.96 -7.90
CA ALA A 154 -11.21 2.95 -7.23
C ALA A 154 -11.49 1.66 -6.43
N GLY A 155 -10.55 0.71 -6.42
CA GLY A 155 -10.67 -0.60 -5.78
C GLY A 155 -10.47 -0.59 -4.26
N LYS A 156 -10.03 -1.74 -3.74
CA LYS A 156 -9.76 -1.93 -2.31
C LYS A 156 -8.29 -2.22 -2.04
N LEU A 157 -7.68 -1.46 -1.14
CA LEU A 157 -6.37 -1.77 -0.58
C LEU A 157 -6.55 -2.32 0.84
N ARG A 158 -5.96 -3.49 1.12
CA ARG A 158 -5.91 -4.05 2.47
C ARG A 158 -4.46 -4.26 2.88
N VAL A 159 -4.03 -3.59 3.94
CA VAL A 159 -2.67 -3.64 4.47
C VAL A 159 -2.70 -4.23 5.87
N VAL A 160 -1.94 -5.29 6.08
CA VAL A 160 -1.98 -6.05 7.32
C VAL A 160 -0.57 -6.47 7.73
N ASP A 161 -0.26 -6.33 9.03
CA ASP A 161 0.98 -6.82 9.65
C ASP A 161 2.26 -6.35 8.90
N SER A 162 2.20 -5.19 8.25
CA SER A 162 3.23 -4.66 7.36
C SER A 162 3.90 -3.41 7.91
N ILE A 163 5.13 -3.16 7.48
CA ILE A 163 5.98 -2.06 7.97
C ILE A 163 6.32 -1.09 6.83
N PHE A 164 6.17 0.20 7.10
CA PHE A 164 6.54 1.30 6.20
C PHE A 164 7.55 2.21 6.91
N ASN A 165 8.81 2.17 6.49
CA ASN A 165 9.91 2.83 7.18
C ASN A 165 10.68 3.81 6.27
N GLY A 166 10.82 5.07 6.69
CA GLY A 166 11.70 6.02 6.01
C GLY A 166 11.24 6.43 4.60
N ASN A 167 9.93 6.49 4.35
CA ASN A 167 9.36 6.92 3.06
C ASN A 167 8.91 8.39 3.12
N GLY A 168 8.72 9.04 1.97
CA GLY A 168 7.99 10.31 1.90
C GLY A 168 6.56 10.12 2.44
N TYR A 169 5.83 9.18 1.84
CA TYR A 169 4.52 8.71 2.27
C TYR A 169 4.63 7.22 2.54
N GLY A 170 4.23 6.74 3.72
CA GLY A 170 4.10 5.30 3.93
C GLY A 170 3.05 4.73 2.97
N ILE A 171 1.84 5.30 3.02
CA ILE A 171 0.78 5.06 2.04
C ILE A 171 0.20 6.40 1.59
N GLN A 172 0.05 6.59 0.29
CA GLN A 172 -0.71 7.68 -0.30
C GLN A 172 -1.94 7.13 -1.02
N ALA A 173 -3.11 7.28 -0.39
CA ALA A 173 -4.39 6.86 -0.93
C ALA A 173 -5.13 8.05 -1.57
N ARG A 174 -5.48 7.93 -2.85
CA ARG A 174 -6.13 8.98 -3.66
C ARG A 174 -7.47 8.59 -4.26
N GLY A 175 -7.97 7.41 -3.93
CA GLY A 175 -9.28 6.90 -4.34
C GLY A 175 -9.61 5.62 -3.59
N GLY A 176 -10.82 5.12 -3.84
CA GLY A 176 -11.26 3.81 -3.35
C GLY A 176 -11.29 3.71 -1.82
N THR A 177 -11.11 2.49 -1.32
CA THR A 177 -11.14 2.18 0.11
C THR A 177 -9.84 1.51 0.54
N THR A 178 -9.28 1.95 1.66
CA THR A 178 -8.07 1.36 2.25
C THR A 178 -8.34 0.93 3.68
N THR A 179 -7.96 -0.29 4.05
CA THR A 179 -7.95 -0.76 5.44
C THR A 179 -6.53 -1.08 5.87
N ILE A 180 -6.11 -0.55 7.01
CA ILE A 180 -4.78 -0.72 7.58
C ILE A 180 -4.95 -1.34 8.98
N THR A 181 -4.35 -2.50 9.21
CA THR A 181 -4.52 -3.21 10.49
C THR A 181 -3.21 -3.81 10.98
N ARG A 182 -2.86 -3.60 12.25
CA ARG A 182 -1.62 -4.12 12.86
C ARG A 182 -0.36 -3.76 12.08
N SER A 183 -0.35 -2.57 11.49
CA SER A 183 0.75 -2.09 10.67
C SER A 183 1.51 -0.98 11.37
N SER A 184 2.77 -0.82 10.97
CA SER A 184 3.68 0.14 11.58
C SER A 184 4.24 1.10 10.54
N PHE A 185 4.19 2.40 10.86
CA PHE A 185 4.68 3.48 10.01
C PHE A 185 5.73 4.26 10.81
N PHE A 186 6.98 4.17 10.39
CA PHE A 186 8.12 4.73 11.10
C PHE A 186 8.90 5.71 10.23
N GLU A 187 9.24 6.87 10.79
CA GLU A 187 10.21 7.81 10.20
C GLU A 187 9.84 8.25 8.77
N ASN A 188 8.54 8.25 8.44
CA ASN A 188 8.07 8.72 7.14
C ASN A 188 7.91 10.25 7.16
N SER A 189 7.80 10.93 6.02
CA SER A 189 7.31 12.33 6.08
C SER A 189 5.82 12.35 6.47
N TYR A 190 5.05 11.44 5.89
CA TYR A 190 3.68 11.16 6.28
C TYR A 190 3.49 9.66 6.49
N GLY A 191 2.87 9.25 7.61
CA GLY A 191 2.52 7.84 7.82
C GLY A 191 1.53 7.37 6.77
N ALA A 192 0.33 7.94 6.76
CA ALA A 192 -0.62 7.81 5.67
C ALA A 192 -1.19 9.16 5.23
N TYR A 193 -1.25 9.36 3.92
CA TYR A 193 -1.81 10.54 3.27
C TYR A 193 -3.08 10.15 2.52
N VAL A 194 -4.21 10.63 3.03
CA VAL A 194 -5.55 10.37 2.51
C VAL A 194 -5.99 11.59 1.74
N ALA A 195 -5.91 11.53 0.41
CA ALA A 195 -6.35 12.61 -0.45
C ALA A 195 -7.54 12.19 -1.31
N ALA A 196 -8.42 13.13 -1.63
CA ALA A 196 -9.41 12.96 -2.67
C ALA A 196 -9.33 14.16 -3.62
N THR A 197 -9.02 13.92 -4.90
CA THR A 197 -9.07 14.96 -5.94
C THR A 197 -10.35 14.89 -6.78
N ALA A 198 -11.02 13.74 -6.75
CA ALA A 198 -12.35 13.50 -7.30
C ALA A 198 -12.98 12.32 -6.55
N GLY A 199 -14.32 12.22 -6.56
CA GLY A 199 -15.02 11.12 -5.92
C GLY A 199 -14.77 11.04 -4.41
N GLU A 200 -14.67 9.82 -3.89
CA GLU A 200 -14.45 9.55 -2.47
C GLU A 200 -13.22 8.67 -2.23
N THR A 201 -12.43 9.03 -1.22
CA THR A 201 -11.35 8.22 -0.67
C THR A 201 -11.65 7.93 0.79
N VAL A 202 -11.67 6.66 1.17
CA VAL A 202 -11.92 6.23 2.56
C VAL A 202 -10.75 5.40 3.07
N VAL A 203 -10.26 5.73 4.26
CA VAL A 203 -9.20 4.97 4.93
C VAL A 203 -9.60 4.64 6.36
N ASP A 204 -9.56 3.36 6.70
CA ASP A 204 -9.81 2.85 8.05
C ASP A 204 -8.50 2.27 8.61
N VAL A 205 -8.15 2.69 9.82
CA VAL A 205 -6.92 2.29 10.51
C VAL A 205 -7.25 1.75 11.88
N GLU A 206 -6.73 0.55 12.18
CA GLU A 206 -6.98 -0.15 13.43
C GLU A 206 -5.69 -0.78 13.96
N LYS A 207 -5.47 -0.75 15.29
CA LYS A 207 -4.39 -1.51 15.97
C LYS A 207 -3.01 -1.23 15.40
N SER A 208 -2.78 -0.03 14.89
CA SER A 208 -1.58 0.32 14.14
C SER A 208 -0.75 1.35 14.91
N VAL A 209 0.53 1.43 14.55
CA VAL A 209 1.48 2.37 15.14
C VAL A 209 1.98 3.32 14.06
N VAL A 210 1.90 4.62 14.34
CA VAL A 210 2.47 5.65 13.48
C VAL A 210 3.36 6.55 14.31
N SER A 211 4.66 6.55 14.00
CA SER A 211 5.60 7.34 14.78
C SER A 211 6.77 7.95 14.02
N GLY A 212 7.24 9.07 14.55
CA GLY A 212 8.42 9.76 14.03
C GLY A 212 8.16 10.43 12.68
N SER A 213 6.90 10.73 12.32
CA SER A 213 6.63 11.32 11.02
C SER A 213 7.09 12.77 10.98
N ALA A 214 7.92 13.12 9.99
CA ALA A 214 8.51 14.46 9.86
C ALA A 214 7.47 15.55 9.56
N ALA A 215 6.30 15.18 9.03
CA ALA A 215 5.11 16.00 8.96
C ALA A 215 3.97 15.37 9.77
N SER A 216 3.05 14.64 9.14
CA SER A 216 1.86 14.15 9.85
C SER A 216 1.81 12.63 9.91
N GLY A 217 1.43 12.07 11.05
CA GLY A 217 1.15 10.63 11.14
C GLY A 217 0.04 10.25 10.16
N PHE A 218 -1.09 10.96 10.27
CA PHE A 218 -2.17 10.92 9.29
C PHE A 218 -2.47 12.32 8.77
N TYR A 219 -2.50 12.48 7.46
CA TYR A 219 -2.95 13.72 6.81
C TYR A 219 -4.14 13.42 5.90
N VAL A 220 -5.21 14.19 6.03
CA VAL A 220 -6.45 14.00 5.28
C VAL A 220 -6.79 15.29 4.56
N SER A 221 -6.94 15.22 3.24
CA SER A 221 -7.34 16.35 2.42
C SER A 221 -8.30 15.98 1.29
N ALA A 222 -9.14 16.94 0.91
CA ALA A 222 -10.03 16.80 -0.23
C ALA A 222 -10.02 18.10 -1.05
N GLY A 223 -9.91 17.96 -2.36
CA GLY A 223 -10.11 19.04 -3.33
C GLY A 223 -11.60 19.32 -3.59
N SER A 224 -11.88 20.36 -4.36
CA SER A 224 -13.25 20.80 -4.66
C SER A 224 -14.12 19.66 -5.22
N GLY A 225 -15.29 19.44 -4.61
CA GLY A 225 -16.24 18.41 -5.01
C GLY A 225 -15.86 16.97 -4.63
N ALA A 226 -14.71 16.76 -4.00
CA ALA A 226 -14.25 15.45 -3.54
C ALA A 226 -14.48 15.25 -2.04
N THR A 227 -14.49 14.00 -1.60
CA THR A 227 -14.66 13.62 -0.18
C THR A 227 -13.51 12.73 0.28
N ALA A 228 -12.86 13.09 1.39
CA ALA A 228 -11.86 12.25 2.04
C ALA A 228 -12.30 11.90 3.46
N ARG A 229 -12.22 10.61 3.80
CA ARG A 229 -12.59 10.09 5.11
C ARG A 229 -11.48 9.29 5.74
N LEU A 230 -11.26 9.51 7.02
CA LEU A 230 -10.32 8.74 7.82
C LEU A 230 -10.98 8.28 9.12
N MET A 231 -10.83 7.00 9.45
CA MET A 231 -11.09 6.48 10.79
C MET A 231 -9.81 5.92 11.38
N VAL A 232 -9.46 6.34 12.60
CA VAL A 232 -8.32 5.80 13.36
C VAL A 232 -8.85 5.24 14.68
N THR A 233 -8.62 3.96 14.93
CA THR A 233 -9.10 3.26 16.11
C THR A 233 -8.00 2.41 16.75
N GLU A 234 -8.02 2.30 18.08
CA GLU A 234 -7.13 1.40 18.83
C GLU A 234 -5.65 1.52 18.44
N SER A 235 -5.20 2.72 18.07
CA SER A 235 -3.89 2.94 17.46
C SER A 235 -3.01 3.84 18.32
N SER A 236 -1.71 3.78 18.08
CA SER A 236 -0.72 4.66 18.72
C SER A 236 -0.15 5.63 17.70
N VAL A 237 -0.34 6.93 17.93
CA VAL A 237 0.12 8.01 17.05
C VAL A 237 1.08 8.90 17.82
N THR A 238 2.38 8.66 17.66
CA THR A 238 3.39 9.22 18.57
C THR A 238 4.58 9.87 17.91
N GLY A 239 5.04 11.03 18.42
CA GLY A 239 6.28 11.63 17.93
C GLY A 239 6.19 12.19 16.50
N ASN A 240 5.02 12.65 16.06
CA ASN A 240 4.83 13.26 14.73
C ASN A 240 4.67 14.78 14.86
N VAL A 241 4.91 15.57 13.80
CA VAL A 241 4.57 17.02 13.88
C VAL A 241 3.06 17.18 14.06
N ASN A 242 2.23 16.57 13.22
CA ASN A 242 0.82 16.39 13.53
C ASN A 242 0.51 14.91 13.71
N GLY A 243 -0.20 14.53 14.77
CA GLY A 243 -0.66 13.14 14.92
C GLY A 243 -1.68 12.81 13.83
N VAL A 244 -2.84 13.48 13.89
CA VAL A 244 -3.88 13.45 12.85
C VAL A 244 -4.20 14.88 12.43
N PHE A 245 -4.04 15.16 11.13
CA PHE A 245 -4.36 16.46 10.54
C PHE A 245 -5.44 16.31 9.46
N ALA A 246 -6.62 16.90 9.71
CA ALA A 246 -7.70 17.01 8.75
C ALA A 246 -7.75 18.43 8.14
N TYR A 247 -7.68 18.54 6.82
CA TYR A 247 -7.66 19.81 6.10
C TYR A 247 -8.51 19.77 4.84
N ALA A 248 -9.65 20.47 4.85
CA ALA A 248 -10.46 20.62 3.65
C ALA A 248 -9.92 21.79 2.80
N LEU A 249 -9.58 21.53 1.54
CA LEU A 249 -9.32 22.61 0.58
C LEU A 249 -10.66 23.23 0.17
N SER A 250 -10.65 24.46 -0.33
CA SER A 250 -11.88 25.16 -0.72
C SER A 250 -12.79 24.29 -1.62
N GLY A 251 -13.99 23.97 -1.14
CA GLY A 251 -14.99 23.14 -1.82
C GLY A 251 -14.87 21.62 -1.59
N GLY A 252 -13.86 21.14 -0.87
CA GLY A 252 -13.70 19.72 -0.53
C GLY A 252 -14.36 19.35 0.80
N THR A 253 -14.72 18.08 0.96
CA THR A 253 -15.28 17.54 2.20
C THR A 253 -14.27 16.62 2.88
N VAL A 254 -13.89 16.94 4.12
CA VAL A 254 -13.01 16.09 4.94
C VAL A 254 -13.71 15.73 6.23
N SER A 255 -13.79 14.42 6.52
CA SER A 255 -14.37 13.88 7.75
C SER A 255 -13.44 12.87 8.39
N THR A 256 -13.01 13.13 9.62
CA THR A 256 -12.08 12.28 10.35
C THR A 256 -12.65 11.85 11.69
N THR A 257 -12.54 10.57 12.03
CA THR A 257 -12.85 10.04 13.36
C THR A 257 -11.61 9.45 13.98
N VAL A 258 -11.31 9.84 15.22
CA VAL A 258 -10.23 9.24 16.01
C VAL A 258 -10.84 8.71 17.30
N SER A 259 -10.68 7.42 17.58
CA SER A 259 -11.24 6.83 18.79
C SER A 259 -10.35 5.79 19.44
N ASN A 260 -10.49 5.64 20.76
CA ASN A 260 -9.82 4.62 21.57
C ASN A 260 -8.30 4.54 21.29
N SER A 261 -7.68 5.66 20.95
CA SER A 261 -6.30 5.72 20.49
C SER A 261 -5.45 6.55 21.44
N THR A 262 -4.14 6.29 21.44
CA THR A 262 -3.16 7.07 22.18
C THR A 262 -2.46 8.01 21.22
N LEU A 263 -2.53 9.32 21.49
CA LEU A 263 -1.84 10.35 20.74
C LEU A 263 -0.88 11.08 21.67
N SER A 264 0.42 10.89 21.46
CA SER A 264 1.43 11.42 22.38
C SER A 264 2.70 11.94 21.73
N HIS A 265 3.41 12.84 22.39
CA HIS A 265 4.70 13.36 21.89
C HIS A 265 4.63 14.01 20.50
N ASN A 266 3.44 14.38 20.03
CA ASN A 266 3.27 15.10 18.78
C ASN A 266 3.39 16.60 19.02
N THR A 267 3.74 17.39 17.98
CA THR A 267 3.61 18.85 18.09
C THR A 267 2.13 19.23 18.23
N ASN A 268 1.27 18.77 17.33
CA ASN A 268 -0.18 18.82 17.49
C ASN A 268 -0.73 17.39 17.45
N ALA A 269 -1.42 16.93 18.49
CA ALA A 269 -1.96 15.57 18.48
C ALA A 269 -3.09 15.44 17.45
N LEU A 270 -4.04 16.37 17.51
CA LEU A 270 -5.22 16.44 16.66
C LEU A 270 -5.34 17.86 16.12
N ARG A 271 -5.33 18.00 14.78
CA ARG A 271 -5.47 19.29 14.11
C ARG A 271 -6.59 19.24 13.07
N VAL A 272 -7.46 20.24 13.08
CA VAL A 272 -8.50 20.43 12.07
C VAL A 272 -8.46 21.86 11.52
N ASP A 273 -8.58 21.99 10.19
CA ASP A 273 -8.41 23.24 9.44
C ASP A 273 -9.24 23.21 8.13
N GLY A 274 -9.42 24.35 7.48
CA GLY A 274 -10.02 24.47 6.14
C GLY A 274 -11.51 24.15 6.03
N GLY A 275 -12.23 24.06 7.15
CA GLY A 275 -13.63 23.62 7.18
C GLY A 275 -13.80 22.11 7.30
N ALA A 276 -12.72 21.37 7.58
CA ALA A 276 -12.80 19.94 7.87
C ALA A 276 -13.59 19.65 9.16
N VAL A 277 -14.08 18.42 9.27
CA VAL A 277 -14.78 17.91 10.45
C VAL A 277 -13.95 16.79 11.08
N MET A 278 -13.66 16.92 12.37
CA MET A 278 -13.02 15.86 13.16
C MET A 278 -13.88 15.49 14.37
N VAL A 279 -14.10 14.20 14.58
CA VAL A 279 -14.83 13.63 15.73
C VAL A 279 -13.85 12.80 16.56
N VAL A 280 -13.85 13.02 17.89
CA VAL A 280 -12.92 12.36 18.80
C VAL A 280 -13.63 11.77 20.01
N SER A 281 -13.33 10.51 20.34
CA SER A 281 -13.93 9.81 21.49
C SER A 281 -12.99 8.78 22.13
N GLY A 282 -12.95 8.71 23.46
CA GLY A 282 -12.22 7.66 24.20
C GLY A 282 -10.71 7.68 24.00
N ASN A 283 -10.13 8.80 23.53
CA ASN A 283 -8.69 8.88 23.26
C ASN A 283 -7.89 9.32 24.50
N THR A 284 -6.65 8.87 24.57
CA THR A 284 -5.63 9.42 25.47
C THR A 284 -4.75 10.38 24.68
N VAL A 285 -4.91 11.69 24.93
CA VAL A 285 -4.17 12.77 24.25
C VAL A 285 -3.23 13.42 25.27
N THR A 286 -1.95 13.05 25.24
CA THR A 286 -1.00 13.37 26.33
C THR A 286 0.42 13.64 25.86
N ARG A 287 1.18 14.47 26.59
CA ARG A 287 2.60 14.78 26.29
C ARG A 287 2.81 15.38 24.90
N ASN A 288 1.82 16.08 24.35
CA ASN A 288 1.96 16.82 23.09
C ASN A 288 2.30 18.29 23.36
N SER A 289 2.84 19.01 22.37
CA SER A 289 2.92 20.47 22.49
C SER A 289 1.51 21.07 22.52
N MET A 290 0.64 20.63 21.62
CA MET A 290 -0.80 20.91 21.65
C MET A 290 -1.61 19.62 21.54
N GLY A 291 -2.63 19.46 22.38
CA GLY A 291 -3.56 18.34 22.35
C GLY A 291 -4.51 18.43 21.16
N MET A 292 -5.56 19.24 21.28
CA MET A 292 -6.58 19.46 20.25
C MET A 292 -6.51 20.88 19.69
N VAL A 293 -6.40 21.00 18.37
CA VAL A 293 -6.26 22.28 17.68
C VAL A 293 -7.32 22.44 16.60
N ASN A 294 -8.14 23.47 16.71
CA ASN A 294 -9.16 23.83 15.73
C ASN A 294 -8.93 25.25 15.17
N PHE A 295 -8.52 25.32 13.90
CA PHE A 295 -8.33 26.59 13.17
C PHE A 295 -9.60 26.94 12.37
N GLY A 296 -10.65 27.37 13.07
CA GLY A 296 -11.88 27.85 12.42
C GLY A 296 -12.69 26.79 11.67
N SER A 297 -12.53 25.52 12.06
CA SER A 297 -13.20 24.35 11.48
C SER A 297 -14.08 23.66 12.53
N THR A 298 -14.43 22.39 12.34
CA THR A 298 -15.29 21.65 13.30
C THR A 298 -14.51 20.53 13.98
N LEU A 299 -14.20 20.71 15.28
CA LEU A 299 -13.72 19.61 16.14
C LEU A 299 -14.80 19.28 17.17
N LYS A 300 -15.28 18.04 17.12
CA LYS A 300 -16.33 17.50 17.99
C LYS A 300 -15.76 16.46 18.95
N SER A 301 -15.98 16.64 20.24
CA SER A 301 -15.59 15.68 21.29
C SER A 301 -16.83 14.99 21.87
N ALA A 302 -16.75 13.67 22.08
CA ALA A 302 -17.80 12.91 22.78
C ALA A 302 -17.78 13.11 24.31
N GLY A 303 -16.90 13.96 24.85
CA GLY A 303 -16.78 14.24 26.28
C GLY A 303 -15.99 13.22 27.10
N ASN A 304 -15.56 12.10 26.49
CA ASN A 304 -14.86 10.99 27.16
C ASN A 304 -13.37 10.86 26.78
N ASN A 305 -12.75 11.91 26.24
CA ASN A 305 -11.32 11.92 25.91
C ASN A 305 -10.49 12.38 27.11
N SER A 306 -9.37 11.70 27.40
CA SER A 306 -8.39 12.13 28.39
C SER A 306 -7.36 13.07 27.73
N VAL A 307 -7.57 14.38 27.84
CA VAL A 307 -6.70 15.43 27.26
C VAL A 307 -5.93 16.15 28.36
N GLN A 308 -4.73 15.65 28.68
CA GLN A 308 -3.95 16.12 29.82
C GLN A 308 -2.45 15.94 29.62
N GLU A 309 -1.64 16.64 30.41
CA GLU A 309 -0.17 16.60 30.32
C GLU A 309 0.38 17.05 28.95
N ASN A 310 -0.40 17.82 28.20
CA ASN A 310 0.09 18.54 27.01
C ASN A 310 0.59 19.93 27.46
N VAL A 311 1.47 20.56 26.67
CA VAL A 311 1.87 21.96 26.95
C VAL A 311 0.64 22.88 26.84
N GLY A 312 -0.20 22.68 25.81
CA GLY A 312 -1.57 23.20 25.75
C GLY A 312 -2.56 22.09 25.42
N ASN A 313 -3.65 21.97 26.19
CA ASN A 313 -4.64 20.91 25.95
C ASN A 313 -5.53 21.21 24.73
N VAL A 314 -5.96 22.46 24.58
CA VAL A 314 -6.91 22.88 23.55
C VAL A 314 -6.52 24.25 22.99
N SER A 315 -6.64 24.42 21.68
CA SER A 315 -6.64 25.72 20.99
C SER A 315 -7.79 25.77 19.99
N GLY A 316 -8.58 26.85 20.02
CA GLY A 316 -9.81 26.98 19.23
C GLY A 316 -11.04 26.33 19.88
N ALA A 317 -12.19 26.46 19.22
CA ALA A 317 -13.47 25.97 19.75
C ALA A 317 -13.59 24.45 19.59
N ILE A 318 -13.93 23.74 20.66
CA ILE A 318 -14.27 22.31 20.63
C ILE A 318 -15.73 22.17 21.04
N THR A 319 -16.53 21.52 20.19
CA THR A 319 -17.95 21.29 20.47
C THR A 319 -18.11 19.93 21.12
N ASN A 320 -18.74 19.87 22.28
CA ASN A 320 -19.20 18.58 22.82
C ASN A 320 -20.48 18.18 22.09
N PHE A 321 -20.58 16.91 21.73
CA PHE A 321 -21.86 16.32 21.31
C PHE A 321 -22.23 15.27 22.35
N ASP A 322 -23.44 15.41 22.90
CA ASP A 322 -23.93 14.48 23.91
C ASP A 322 -24.04 13.09 23.31
N THR A 323 -23.33 12.15 23.94
CA THR A 323 -23.66 10.74 23.84
C THR A 323 -24.60 10.47 25.01
N MET A 324 -25.91 10.65 24.76
CA MET A 324 -26.94 10.19 25.70
C MET A 324 -26.80 8.69 25.97
#